data_AF-A0A388SP34-F1
#
_entry.id   AF-A0A388SP34-F1
#
_cell.length_a   1.000
_cell.length_b   1.000
_cell.length_c   1.000
_cell.angle_alpha   90.00
_cell.angle_beta   90.00
_cell.angle_gamma   90.00
#
_symmetry.space_group_name_H-M   'P 1'
#
loop_
_entity.id
_entity.type
_entity.pdbx_description
1 polymer ?
#
loop_
_entity_poly.entity_id
_entity_poly.type
_entity_poly.pdbx_seq_one_letter_code
_entity_poly.pdbx_strand_id
1 'polypeptide(L)'
;MGLPARNRAGGGPCPRGGSAVVSRRSGMQCPAAHHRPAGGPQGPAHSGHPEPSGFTADASRGRKTNVSVNFSTAFKDPDLSRSLVERLHRELDRPLRFMEVCGTHTVAIFQSGMRPLLPAGVKHLSGPGCPVCVTHESEVAAYLQLAEKPGVIIATFGDLMRVPGPGGANLKLAQAQGARVEIVYSAHDALKLAADNPGDTVVFLGIGFETTAPTVAATVLMAREQGLKNFCVLSFHKLVPPALRALLADPDCAVDAFLLPGHVSTILGVEPYRFVADEFHTPGIIAGFDPVDILQALLIMVEQRKSGQFAIVNSYRRAVDDAGNPRAREILDTVFQPADALWRGIGCIPGSGLVFRPEFAQFDAMARLGLTLPEAKPIAGCKCGDVLKGKMQPSDCPLFAKACTPAKPVGPCMVSTEGSCAAYFKYHVEA
;
A
#
# COMPACT_ATOMS: atom_id res chain seq x y z
N MET A 1 -40.71 -32.01 -11.19
CA MET A 1 -40.21 -31.68 -9.84
C MET A 1 -38.72 -32.00 -9.87
N GLY A 2 -37.75 -31.10 -10.04
CA GLY A 2 -37.51 -29.80 -9.43
C GLY A 2 -36.00 -29.78 -9.16
N LEU A 3 -35.21 -29.28 -10.12
CA LEU A 3 -33.75 -29.05 -10.00
C LEU A 3 -33.51 -27.67 -9.35
N PRO A 4 -32.54 -27.50 -8.43
CA PRO A 4 -32.25 -26.18 -7.89
C PRO A 4 -31.29 -25.39 -8.79
N ALA A 5 -31.55 -24.08 -8.83
CA ALA A 5 -30.99 -23.09 -9.73
C ALA A 5 -29.51 -22.75 -9.45
N ARG A 6 -28.77 -22.51 -10.53
CA ARG A 6 -27.45 -21.87 -10.53
C ARG A 6 -27.62 -20.35 -10.41
N ASN A 7 -27.09 -19.75 -9.37
CA ASN A 7 -26.90 -18.31 -9.27
C ASN A 7 -25.83 -17.85 -10.26
N ARG A 8 -26.22 -17.06 -11.27
CA ARG A 8 -25.32 -16.27 -12.12
C ARG A 8 -25.14 -14.91 -11.46
N ALA A 9 -23.97 -14.65 -10.89
CA ALA A 9 -23.52 -13.29 -10.62
C ALA A 9 -22.98 -12.71 -11.95
N GLY A 10 -23.70 -11.73 -12.51
CA GLY A 10 -23.28 -11.01 -13.71
C GLY A 10 -22.22 -9.97 -13.37
N GLY A 11 -20.98 -10.20 -13.82
CA GLY A 11 -20.00 -9.13 -13.97
C GLY A 11 -20.29 -8.37 -15.26
N GLY A 12 -20.89 -7.19 -15.13
CA GLY A 12 -21.03 -6.26 -16.26
C GLY A 12 -19.67 -5.60 -16.58
N PRO A 13 -19.40 -5.27 -17.85
CA PRO A 13 -18.16 -4.60 -18.24
C PRO A 13 -18.13 -3.15 -17.73
N CYS A 14 -16.95 -2.70 -17.29
CA CYS A 14 -16.69 -1.31 -16.91
C CYS A 14 -16.86 -0.38 -18.13
N PRO A 15 -17.68 0.68 -18.08
CA PRO A 15 -17.93 1.54 -19.24
C PRO A 15 -16.76 2.49 -19.51
N ARG A 16 -16.38 2.57 -20.78
CA ARG A 16 -15.34 3.44 -21.33
C ARG A 16 -15.83 4.90 -21.37
N GLY A 17 -15.06 5.83 -20.81
CA GLY A 17 -15.33 7.26 -20.90
C GLY A 17 -15.08 7.79 -22.32
N GLY A 18 -16.14 8.21 -23.00
CA GLY A 18 -16.10 8.95 -24.26
C GLY A 18 -16.57 10.39 -24.05
N SER A 19 -15.82 11.34 -24.59
CA SER A 19 -16.12 12.78 -24.61
C SER A 19 -17.52 13.10 -25.15
N ALA A 20 -18.31 13.83 -24.36
CA ALA A 20 -19.48 14.54 -24.86
C ALA A 20 -19.44 16.00 -24.38
N VAL A 21 -19.27 16.88 -25.36
CA VAL A 21 -19.40 18.33 -25.28
C VAL A 21 -20.84 18.66 -24.89
N VAL A 22 -21.06 19.40 -23.79
CA VAL A 22 -22.37 19.95 -23.44
C VAL A 22 -22.32 21.47 -23.48
N SER A 23 -23.18 22.01 -24.34
CA SER A 23 -23.40 23.42 -24.61
C SER A 23 -24.05 24.17 -23.45
N ARG A 24 -23.61 25.42 -23.25
CA ARG A 24 -24.25 26.43 -22.38
C ARG A 24 -25.68 26.76 -22.83
N ARG A 25 -26.60 26.95 -21.87
CA ARG A 25 -27.43 28.18 -21.71
C ARG A 25 -28.37 28.12 -20.48
N SER A 26 -28.40 29.28 -19.76
CA SER A 26 -29.49 29.89 -18.95
C SER A 26 -30.17 29.09 -17.83
N GLY A 27 -30.41 29.59 -16.61
CA GLY A 27 -30.32 30.92 -16.00
C GLY A 27 -31.03 30.93 -14.63
N MET A 28 -30.88 32.03 -13.88
CA MET A 28 -31.59 32.41 -12.62
C MET A 28 -31.25 31.61 -11.35
N GLN A 29 -31.08 32.17 -10.15
CA GLN A 29 -30.93 33.54 -9.62
C GLN A 29 -30.56 33.35 -8.13
N CYS A 30 -29.53 34.03 -7.62
CA CYS A 30 -29.30 34.20 -6.18
C CYS A 30 -30.01 35.48 -5.69
N PRO A 31 -30.42 35.57 -4.42
CA PRO A 31 -30.55 36.86 -3.75
C PRO A 31 -29.35 37.13 -2.83
N ALA A 32 -28.86 38.37 -2.93
CA ALA A 32 -27.82 38.96 -2.12
C ALA A 32 -28.37 39.48 -0.78
N ALA A 33 -27.50 39.59 0.24
CA ALA A 33 -27.73 40.43 1.41
C ALA A 33 -26.46 41.23 1.79
N HIS A 34 -26.53 42.52 1.49
CA HIS A 34 -25.96 43.72 2.13
C HIS A 34 -24.58 43.74 2.82
N HIS A 35 -23.72 44.58 2.24
CA HIS A 35 -22.63 45.32 2.89
C HIS A 35 -23.14 46.40 3.88
N ARG A 36 -22.42 46.62 4.99
CA ARG A 36 -21.61 47.85 5.20
C ARG A 36 -20.64 47.75 6.41
N PRO A 37 -19.52 48.50 6.41
CA PRO A 37 -18.38 48.36 7.34
C PRO A 37 -18.31 49.49 8.40
N ALA A 38 -17.54 49.28 9.48
CA ALA A 38 -16.98 50.36 10.30
C ALA A 38 -15.65 49.91 10.94
N GLY A 39 -14.63 50.78 10.89
CA GLY A 39 -13.25 50.51 11.25
C GLY A 39 -12.90 50.59 12.74
N GLY A 40 -11.62 50.30 13.03
CA GLY A 40 -11.00 50.27 14.37
C GLY A 40 -10.88 51.63 15.08
N PRO A 41 -10.12 51.73 16.19
CA PRO A 41 -8.66 51.53 16.16
C PRO A 41 -8.04 50.78 17.37
N GLN A 42 -6.72 50.58 17.27
CA GLN A 42 -5.78 49.91 18.16
C GLN A 42 -5.51 50.66 19.48
N GLY A 43 -5.09 49.93 20.52
CA GLY A 43 -4.32 50.48 21.66
C GLY A 43 -4.17 49.49 22.85
N PRO A 44 -2.99 49.35 23.49
CA PRO A 44 -2.58 48.14 24.22
C PRO A 44 -2.59 48.27 25.76
N ALA A 45 -2.44 47.14 26.48
CA ALA A 45 -1.46 46.90 27.57
C ALA A 45 -1.94 45.98 28.73
N HIS A 46 -1.04 45.05 29.08
CA HIS A 46 -0.65 44.51 30.40
C HIS A 46 -1.61 43.77 31.35
N SER A 47 -1.27 42.51 31.64
CA SER A 47 -0.95 41.90 32.96
C SER A 47 -0.94 40.37 32.79
N GLY A 48 0.01 39.54 33.24
CA GLY A 48 1.01 39.67 34.30
C GLY A 48 0.64 38.74 35.45
N HIS A 49 1.15 37.50 35.48
CA HIS A 49 1.32 36.69 36.70
C HIS A 49 2.40 35.62 36.51
N PRO A 50 3.11 35.22 37.59
CA PRO A 50 4.54 34.96 37.55
C PRO A 50 4.92 33.47 37.70
N GLU A 51 6.06 33.11 37.11
CA GLU A 51 6.80 31.88 37.44
C GLU A 51 7.60 32.07 38.76
N PRO A 52 7.76 31.02 39.58
CA PRO A 52 8.68 31.07 40.70
C PRO A 52 10.11 30.74 40.26
N SER A 53 11.00 31.67 40.58
CA SER A 53 12.44 31.59 40.50
C SER A 53 13.05 30.57 41.47
N GLY A 54 14.13 29.93 41.03
CA GLY A 54 15.34 29.78 41.85
C GLY A 54 15.56 28.43 42.54
N PHE A 55 16.42 27.60 41.95
CA PHE A 55 17.41 26.85 42.73
C PHE A 55 18.78 26.96 42.05
N THR A 56 19.71 27.52 42.80
CA THR A 56 21.12 27.78 42.48
C THR A 56 21.90 26.48 42.31
N ALA A 57 22.81 26.49 41.34
CA ALA A 57 23.76 25.42 41.08
C ALA A 57 24.69 25.17 42.28
N ASP A 58 24.72 23.94 42.79
CA ASP A 58 25.87 23.39 43.51
C ASP A 58 26.62 22.46 42.55
N ALA A 59 27.83 22.90 42.20
CA ALA A 59 28.77 22.17 41.36
C ALA A 59 29.65 21.30 42.25
N SER A 60 29.25 20.06 42.53
CA SER A 60 30.20 19.03 42.95
C SER A 60 29.76 17.59 42.66
N ARG A 61 30.56 16.94 41.80
CA ARG A 61 30.77 15.48 41.71
C ARG A 61 29.54 14.60 41.46
N GLY A 62 29.13 14.54 40.19
CA GLY A 62 28.33 13.44 39.64
C GLY A 62 28.89 13.02 38.28
N ARG A 63 29.44 11.80 38.21
CA ARG A 63 30.01 11.19 37.01
C ARG A 63 28.92 11.11 35.92
N LYS A 64 28.93 12.03 34.95
CA LYS A 64 28.00 12.01 33.80
C LYS A 64 28.25 10.76 32.98
N THR A 65 27.48 9.70 33.22
CA THR A 65 27.30 8.63 32.25
C THR A 65 26.46 9.21 31.11
N ASN A 66 27.13 9.64 30.04
CA ASN A 66 26.49 9.86 28.74
C ASN A 66 25.98 8.49 28.26
N VAL A 67 24.79 8.11 28.69
CA VAL A 67 24.04 7.05 28.04
C VAL A 67 23.43 7.68 26.80
N SER A 68 24.16 7.65 25.69
CA SER A 68 23.55 7.86 24.39
C SER A 68 22.54 6.72 24.19
N VAL A 69 21.28 6.97 24.52
CA VAL A 69 20.18 6.06 24.21
C VAL A 69 20.14 5.94 22.69
N ASN A 70 20.64 4.82 22.18
CA ASN A 70 20.47 4.50 20.78
C ASN A 70 18.98 4.20 20.58
N PHE A 71 18.22 5.15 20.05
CA PHE A 71 16.79 4.99 19.86
C PHE A 71 16.45 3.73 19.05
N SER A 72 17.34 3.26 18.17
CA SER A 72 17.15 2.02 17.41
C SER A 72 17.24 0.73 18.26
N THR A 73 17.92 0.75 19.41
CA THR A 73 18.02 -0.44 20.27
C THR A 73 16.84 -0.55 21.22
N ALA A 74 16.23 0.57 21.63
CA ALA A 74 15.07 0.60 22.52
C ALA A 74 13.83 -0.08 21.92
N PHE A 75 13.60 0.04 20.61
CA PHE A 75 12.46 -0.62 19.94
C PHE A 75 12.66 -2.11 19.66
N LYS A 76 13.86 -2.63 19.95
CA LYS A 76 14.21 -4.06 19.87
C LYS A 76 14.48 -4.66 21.26
N ASP A 77 14.17 -3.92 22.32
CA ASP A 77 14.35 -4.34 23.70
C ASP A 77 13.43 -5.54 24.03
N PRO A 78 13.99 -6.72 24.35
CA PRO A 78 13.22 -7.91 24.69
C PRO A 78 12.38 -7.74 25.98
N ASP A 79 12.88 -7.00 26.97
CA ASP A 79 12.19 -6.80 28.25
C ASP A 79 11.00 -5.86 28.07
N LEU A 80 11.17 -4.81 27.28
CA LEU A 80 10.06 -3.95 26.89
C LEU A 80 9.00 -4.73 26.08
N SER A 81 9.44 -5.54 25.12
CA SER A 81 8.53 -6.38 24.32
C SER A 81 7.74 -7.36 25.20
N ARG A 82 8.40 -7.99 26.18
CA ARG A 82 7.75 -8.88 27.16
C ARG A 82 6.70 -8.14 27.99
N SER A 83 7.05 -6.97 28.53
CA SER A 83 6.12 -6.13 29.30
C SER A 83 4.88 -5.73 28.49
N LEU A 84 5.05 -5.37 27.21
CA LEU A 84 3.93 -5.04 26.33
C LEU A 84 3.04 -6.25 26.04
N VAL A 85 3.63 -7.44 25.83
CA VAL A 85 2.87 -8.69 25.68
C VAL A 85 2.07 -8.99 26.95
N GLU A 86 2.69 -8.94 28.12
CA GLU A 86 1.99 -9.17 29.41
C GLU A 86 0.84 -8.19 29.62
N ARG A 87 1.04 -6.91 29.27
CA ARG A 87 -0.03 -5.93 29.28
C ARG A 87 -1.13 -6.27 28.27
N LEU A 88 -0.78 -6.74 27.08
CA LEU A 88 -1.77 -7.13 26.07
C LEU A 88 -2.63 -8.31 26.55
N HIS A 89 -2.03 -9.30 27.24
CA HIS A 89 -2.78 -10.39 27.90
C HIS A 89 -3.76 -9.90 28.95
N ARG A 90 -3.37 -8.90 29.76
CA ARG A 90 -4.22 -8.34 30.81
C ARG A 90 -5.33 -7.44 30.26
N GLU A 91 -5.05 -6.67 29.21
CA GLU A 91 -5.98 -5.67 28.70
C GLU A 91 -7.02 -6.22 27.71
N LEU A 92 -6.73 -7.33 27.02
CA LEU A 92 -7.61 -7.93 26.02
C LEU A 92 -8.90 -8.46 26.67
N ASP A 93 -10.03 -7.79 26.39
CA ASP A 93 -11.35 -8.14 26.93
C ASP A 93 -12.22 -8.97 25.96
N ARG A 94 -11.88 -8.97 24.67
CA ARG A 94 -12.58 -9.69 23.60
C ARG A 94 -11.61 -10.03 22.45
N PRO A 95 -11.94 -11.00 21.57
CA PRO A 95 -11.08 -11.34 20.44
C PRO A 95 -10.77 -10.12 19.55
N LEU A 96 -9.52 -10.04 19.07
CA LEU A 96 -9.02 -8.98 18.20
C LEU A 96 -8.43 -9.60 16.93
N ARG A 97 -9.06 -9.36 15.78
CA ARG A 97 -8.52 -9.69 14.46
C ARG A 97 -7.94 -8.44 13.83
N PHE A 98 -6.64 -8.25 14.00
CA PHE A 98 -5.96 -7.11 13.39
C PHE A 98 -5.42 -7.50 12.02
N MET A 99 -5.51 -6.60 11.06
CA MET A 99 -4.97 -6.78 9.71
C MET A 99 -3.85 -5.79 9.45
N GLU A 100 -2.68 -6.28 9.08
CA GLU A 100 -1.65 -5.42 8.48
C GLU A 100 -1.90 -5.28 6.97
N VAL A 101 -1.61 -4.11 6.41
CA VAL A 101 -1.69 -3.85 4.97
C VAL A 101 -0.35 -3.33 4.47
N CYS A 102 0.71 -4.04 4.87
CA CYS A 102 2.09 -3.74 4.50
C CYS A 102 2.93 -5.02 4.50
N GLY A 103 3.42 -5.44 3.34
CA GLY A 103 4.26 -6.63 3.22
C GLY A 103 5.50 -6.61 4.13
N THR A 104 6.07 -5.42 4.39
CA THR A 104 7.16 -5.27 5.37
C THR A 104 6.70 -5.55 6.80
N HIS A 105 5.49 -5.15 7.20
CA HIS A 105 4.90 -5.55 8.49
C HIS A 105 4.63 -7.05 8.53
N THR A 106 4.12 -7.64 7.44
CA THR A 106 3.98 -9.10 7.34
C THR A 106 5.32 -9.77 7.71
N VAL A 107 6.39 -9.43 7.00
CA VAL A 107 7.72 -10.01 7.24
C VAL A 107 8.21 -9.74 8.67
N ALA A 108 8.07 -8.52 9.18
CA ALA A 108 8.49 -8.17 10.54
C ALA A 108 7.76 -8.98 11.62
N ILE A 109 6.45 -9.17 11.49
CA ILE A 109 5.64 -9.97 12.43
C ILE A 109 6.08 -11.44 12.41
N PHE A 110 6.35 -12.01 11.23
CA PHE A 110 6.84 -13.38 11.12
C PHE A 110 8.27 -13.54 11.62
N GLN A 111 9.17 -12.65 11.22
CA GLN A 111 10.60 -12.72 11.55
C GLN A 111 10.88 -12.49 13.04
N SER A 112 10.08 -11.65 13.71
CA SER A 112 10.23 -11.39 15.14
C SER A 112 9.83 -12.56 16.02
N GLY A 113 9.08 -13.54 15.48
CA GLY A 113 8.54 -14.64 16.28
C GLY A 113 7.53 -14.18 17.33
N MET A 114 6.91 -13.00 17.16
CA MET A 114 6.00 -12.44 18.17
C MET A 114 4.64 -13.15 18.22
N ARG A 115 4.18 -13.76 17.11
CA ARG A 115 2.82 -14.34 17.00
C ARG A 115 2.51 -15.38 18.08
N PRO A 116 3.38 -16.35 18.40
CA PRO A 116 3.13 -17.32 19.47
C PRO A 116 3.07 -16.71 20.88
N LEU A 117 3.58 -15.49 21.06
CA LEU A 117 3.57 -14.78 22.35
C LEU A 117 2.27 -13.98 22.56
N LEU A 118 1.54 -13.68 21.48
CA LEU A 118 0.29 -12.94 21.54
C LEU A 118 -0.79 -13.77 22.27
N PRO A 119 -1.75 -13.11 22.95
CA PRO A 119 -2.89 -13.81 23.56
C PRO A 119 -3.67 -14.61 22.52
N ALA A 120 -4.25 -15.76 22.91
CA ALA A 120 -4.98 -16.64 21.99
C ALA A 120 -6.16 -15.95 21.26
N GLY A 121 -6.74 -14.90 21.87
CA GLY A 121 -7.79 -14.08 21.26
C GLY A 121 -7.29 -13.09 20.20
N VAL A 122 -5.98 -12.88 20.05
CA VAL A 122 -5.40 -11.99 19.05
C VAL A 122 -5.04 -12.77 17.79
N LYS A 123 -5.74 -12.47 16.70
CA LYS A 123 -5.53 -13.09 15.39
C LYS A 123 -4.91 -12.07 14.43
N HIS A 124 -3.73 -12.39 13.93
CA HIS A 124 -3.06 -11.66 12.85
C HIS A 124 -3.65 -12.07 11.49
N LEU A 125 -4.11 -11.09 10.72
CA LEU A 125 -4.55 -11.22 9.33
C LEU A 125 -3.59 -10.46 8.41
N SER A 126 -3.35 -10.98 7.21
CA SER A 126 -2.57 -10.27 6.19
C SER A 126 -3.46 -9.70 5.11
N GLY A 127 -3.38 -8.39 4.93
CA GLY A 127 -4.13 -7.66 3.92
C GLY A 127 -3.42 -7.59 2.56
N PRO A 128 -3.96 -6.82 1.61
CA PRO A 128 -3.38 -6.59 0.29
C PRO A 128 -2.20 -5.61 0.32
N GLY A 129 -1.25 -5.82 1.24
CA GLY A 129 -0.11 -4.94 1.52
C GLY A 129 1.13 -5.14 0.65
N CYS A 130 1.06 -6.00 -0.37
CA CYS A 130 2.18 -6.34 -1.26
C CYS A 130 1.75 -6.03 -2.71
N PRO A 131 2.36 -5.02 -3.39
CA PRO A 131 1.92 -4.56 -4.71
C PRO A 131 2.03 -5.66 -5.78
N VAL A 132 3.03 -6.52 -5.68
CA VAL A 132 3.24 -7.70 -6.54
C VAL A 132 2.15 -8.76 -6.33
N CYS A 133 1.73 -8.94 -5.09
CA CYS A 133 0.74 -9.94 -4.71
C CYS A 133 -0.65 -9.61 -5.27
N VAL A 134 -0.93 -8.32 -5.40
CA VAL A 134 -2.19 -7.79 -5.93
C VAL A 134 -2.15 -7.50 -7.43
N THR A 135 -1.03 -7.80 -8.13
CA THR A 135 -0.94 -7.74 -9.59
C THR A 135 -1.92 -8.74 -10.21
N HIS A 136 -2.91 -8.21 -10.92
CA HIS A 136 -4.01 -8.99 -11.48
C HIS A 136 -3.54 -9.83 -12.69
N GLU A 137 -4.19 -10.96 -12.95
CA GLU A 137 -3.83 -11.84 -14.07
C GLU A 137 -3.86 -11.11 -15.43
N SER A 138 -4.82 -10.20 -15.62
CA SER A 138 -4.92 -9.34 -16.81
C SER A 138 -3.74 -8.38 -16.96
N GLU A 139 -3.17 -7.91 -15.85
CA GLU A 139 -1.98 -7.05 -15.86
C GLU A 139 -0.75 -7.85 -16.28
N VAL A 140 -0.61 -9.09 -15.78
CA VAL A 140 0.45 -10.00 -16.22
C VAL A 140 0.31 -10.33 -17.71
N ALA A 141 -0.92 -10.50 -18.20
CA ALA A 141 -1.16 -10.70 -19.63
C ALA A 141 -0.72 -9.50 -20.48
N ALA A 142 -0.88 -8.27 -19.98
CA ALA A 142 -0.36 -7.08 -20.65
C ALA A 142 1.18 -7.03 -20.64
N TYR A 143 1.83 -7.51 -19.58
CA TYR A 143 3.30 -7.66 -19.56
C TYR A 143 3.79 -8.65 -20.62
N LEU A 144 3.05 -9.73 -20.84
CA LEU A 144 3.36 -10.72 -21.87
C LEU A 144 3.14 -10.16 -23.29
N GLN A 145 2.08 -9.36 -23.50
CA GLN A 145 1.91 -8.61 -24.77
C GLN A 145 3.08 -7.66 -25.06
N LEU A 146 3.63 -7.01 -24.03
CA LEU A 146 4.84 -6.20 -24.18
C LEU A 146 6.05 -7.05 -24.61
N ALA A 147 6.18 -8.25 -24.04
CA ALA A 147 7.32 -9.13 -24.29
C ALA A 147 7.37 -9.64 -25.75
N GLU A 148 6.21 -9.65 -26.42
CA GLU A 148 6.07 -10.03 -27.83
C GLU A 148 6.35 -8.87 -28.80
N LYS A 149 6.48 -7.62 -28.32
CA LYS A 149 6.69 -6.45 -29.19
C LYS A 149 8.16 -6.31 -29.62
N PRO A 150 8.45 -6.21 -30.92
CA PRO A 150 9.80 -5.96 -31.40
C PRO A 150 10.26 -4.55 -31.01
N GLY A 151 11.55 -4.41 -30.71
CA GLY A 151 12.14 -3.12 -30.32
C GLY A 151 11.68 -2.60 -28.95
N VAL A 152 11.12 -3.46 -28.10
CA VAL A 152 10.76 -3.14 -26.71
C VAL A 152 11.73 -3.79 -25.75
N ILE A 153 12.18 -3.03 -24.75
CA ILE A 153 12.89 -3.54 -23.58
C ILE A 153 12.00 -3.33 -22.35
N ILE A 154 11.61 -4.42 -21.69
CA ILE A 154 10.85 -4.34 -20.45
C ILE A 154 11.82 -4.13 -19.29
N ALA A 155 11.63 -3.06 -18.52
CA ALA A 155 12.34 -2.85 -17.26
C ALA A 155 11.40 -3.18 -16.09
N THR A 156 11.82 -4.07 -15.19
CA THR A 156 10.97 -4.57 -14.10
C THR A 156 11.75 -4.83 -12.82
N PHE A 157 11.07 -4.81 -11.67
CA PHE A 157 11.61 -5.40 -10.45
C PHE A 157 11.70 -6.93 -10.56
N GLY A 158 12.64 -7.53 -9.84
CA GLY A 158 12.96 -8.95 -9.96
C GLY A 158 11.87 -9.91 -9.47
N ASP A 159 11.00 -9.46 -8.57
CA ASP A 159 9.88 -10.25 -8.05
C ASP A 159 8.77 -10.48 -9.11
N LEU A 160 8.49 -9.48 -9.94
CA LEU A 160 7.54 -9.57 -11.05
C LEU A 160 7.94 -10.62 -12.09
N MET A 161 9.24 -10.96 -12.22
CA MET A 161 9.73 -11.93 -13.21
C MET A 161 9.02 -13.29 -13.14
N ARG A 162 8.62 -13.70 -11.93
CA ARG A 162 8.03 -15.02 -11.68
C ARG A 162 6.55 -14.97 -11.35
N VAL A 163 5.90 -13.81 -11.44
CA VAL A 163 4.47 -13.70 -11.18
C VAL A 163 3.70 -14.50 -12.24
N PRO A 164 2.88 -15.49 -11.83
CA PRO A 164 2.19 -16.36 -12.77
C PRO A 164 1.02 -15.63 -13.43
N GLY A 165 1.02 -15.69 -14.76
CA GLY A 165 -0.02 -15.20 -15.65
C GLY A 165 -0.84 -16.32 -16.30
N PRO A 166 -1.68 -15.98 -17.30
CA PRO A 166 -2.52 -16.95 -18.00
C PRO A 166 -1.73 -18.12 -18.58
N GLY A 167 -2.27 -19.34 -18.47
CA GLY A 167 -1.62 -20.55 -18.99
C GLY A 167 -0.29 -20.93 -18.30
N GLY A 168 0.06 -20.30 -17.18
CA GLY A 168 1.33 -20.53 -16.48
C GLY A 168 2.50 -19.73 -17.04
N ALA A 169 2.27 -18.85 -18.03
CA ALA A 169 3.29 -17.95 -18.55
C ALA A 169 3.70 -16.90 -17.50
N ASN A 170 4.91 -16.37 -17.64
CA ASN A 170 5.46 -15.28 -16.83
C ASN A 170 6.64 -14.63 -17.58
N LEU A 171 7.12 -13.49 -17.08
CA LEU A 171 8.21 -12.73 -17.71
C LEU A 171 9.53 -13.52 -17.78
N LYS A 172 9.83 -14.37 -16.79
CA LYS A 172 11.03 -15.23 -16.83
C LYS A 172 10.98 -16.25 -17.96
N LEU A 173 9.82 -16.84 -18.23
CA LEU A 173 9.62 -17.73 -19.38
C LEU A 173 9.68 -16.96 -20.71
N ALA A 174 9.07 -15.78 -20.77
CA ALA A 174 9.14 -14.93 -21.96
C ALA A 174 10.59 -14.50 -22.28
N GLN A 175 11.37 -14.16 -21.25
CA GLN A 175 12.80 -13.85 -21.40
C GLN A 175 13.58 -15.05 -21.94
N ALA A 176 13.31 -16.26 -21.44
CA ALA A 176 13.90 -17.49 -21.96
C ALA A 176 13.50 -17.81 -23.42
N GLN A 177 12.41 -17.22 -23.90
CA GLN A 177 11.93 -17.32 -25.29
C GLN A 177 12.43 -16.17 -26.18
N GLY A 178 13.31 -15.30 -25.67
CA GLY A 178 13.97 -14.24 -26.44
C GLY A 178 13.41 -12.83 -26.21
N ALA A 179 12.43 -12.64 -25.33
CA ALA A 179 11.99 -11.30 -24.94
C ALA A 179 13.10 -10.54 -24.19
N ARG A 180 13.27 -9.25 -24.48
CA ARG A 180 14.24 -8.39 -23.79
C ARG A 180 13.63 -7.86 -22.50
N VAL A 181 14.03 -8.45 -21.38
CA VAL A 181 13.58 -8.06 -20.04
C VAL A 181 14.81 -7.77 -19.18
N GLU A 182 14.86 -6.59 -18.59
CA GLU A 182 15.93 -6.12 -17.72
C GLU A 182 15.41 -5.93 -16.29
N ILE A 183 16.14 -6.50 -15.33
CA ILE A 183 15.84 -6.33 -13.91
C ILE A 183 16.49 -5.03 -13.44
N VAL A 184 15.67 -4.14 -12.88
CA VAL A 184 16.10 -2.85 -12.34
C VAL A 184 15.75 -2.73 -10.85
N TYR A 185 16.41 -1.81 -10.15
CA TYR A 185 16.16 -1.54 -8.73
C TYR A 185 15.38 -0.24 -8.51
N SER A 186 15.28 0.60 -9.54
CA SER A 186 14.51 1.84 -9.51
C SER A 186 13.95 2.19 -10.89
N ALA A 187 12.96 3.09 -10.91
CA ALA A 187 12.48 3.67 -12.17
C ALA A 187 13.57 4.50 -12.87
N HIS A 188 14.49 5.10 -12.10
CA HIS A 188 15.60 5.86 -12.64
C HIS A 188 16.57 4.98 -13.45
N ASP A 189 16.81 3.73 -13.03
CA ASP A 189 17.62 2.78 -13.80
C ASP A 189 16.97 2.48 -15.17
N ALA A 190 15.64 2.39 -15.22
CA ALA A 190 14.91 2.22 -16.47
C ALA A 190 15.00 3.46 -17.38
N LEU A 191 15.06 4.66 -16.80
CA LEU A 191 15.31 5.89 -17.55
C LEU A 191 16.71 5.90 -18.15
N LYS A 192 17.72 5.49 -17.38
CA LYS A 192 19.09 5.34 -17.88
C LYS A 192 19.17 4.30 -19.01
N LEU A 193 18.49 3.17 -18.83
CA LEU A 193 18.39 2.13 -19.86
C LEU A 193 17.79 2.69 -21.16
N ALA A 194 16.81 3.60 -21.08
CA ALA A 194 16.24 4.27 -22.25
C ALA A 194 17.26 5.19 -22.94
N ALA A 195 18.03 5.96 -22.18
CA ALA A 195 19.09 6.82 -22.72
C ALA A 195 20.18 6.00 -23.44
N ASP A 196 20.54 4.84 -22.87
CA ASP A 196 21.57 3.95 -23.41
C ASP A 196 21.10 3.14 -24.65
N ASN A 197 19.78 3.09 -24.91
CA ASN A 197 19.18 2.32 -26.01
C ASN A 197 18.23 3.19 -26.86
N PRO A 198 18.71 4.22 -27.57
CA PRO A 198 17.86 5.18 -28.26
C PRO A 198 17.04 4.58 -29.42
N GLY A 199 17.42 3.41 -29.93
CA GLY A 199 16.70 2.68 -30.98
C GLY A 199 15.55 1.80 -30.48
N ASP A 200 15.46 1.59 -29.17
CA ASP A 200 14.45 0.74 -28.55
C ASP A 200 13.52 1.55 -27.64
N THR A 201 12.27 1.13 -27.51
CA THR A 201 11.34 1.66 -26.51
C THR A 201 11.52 0.92 -25.20
N VAL A 202 11.94 1.62 -24.15
CA VAL A 202 12.04 1.07 -22.81
C VAL A 202 10.73 1.30 -22.06
N VAL A 203 10.14 0.21 -21.57
CA VAL A 203 8.89 0.24 -20.81
C VAL A 203 9.15 -0.23 -19.39
N PHE A 204 9.03 0.69 -18.44
CA PHE A 204 9.07 0.35 -17.03
C PHE A 204 7.71 -0.18 -16.55
N LEU A 205 7.69 -1.33 -15.89
CA LEU A 205 6.48 -1.88 -15.28
C LEU A 205 6.20 -1.13 -13.96
N GLY A 206 5.34 -0.11 -14.05
CA GLY A 206 4.96 0.74 -12.93
C GLY A 206 4.01 0.00 -11.98
N ILE A 207 4.57 -0.76 -11.05
CA ILE A 207 3.85 -1.32 -9.90
C ILE A 207 4.28 -0.62 -8.61
N GLY A 208 3.47 -0.77 -7.57
CA GLY A 208 3.75 -0.20 -6.27
C GLY A 208 2.59 0.64 -5.77
N PHE A 209 2.71 1.01 -4.50
CA PHE A 209 1.76 1.87 -3.82
C PHE A 209 2.26 3.32 -3.80
N GLU A 210 1.76 4.11 -2.87
CA GLU A 210 2.10 5.53 -2.73
C GLU A 210 3.57 5.75 -2.35
N THR A 211 4.28 4.72 -1.89
CA THR A 211 5.75 4.76 -1.68
C THR A 211 6.54 4.77 -2.98
N THR A 212 6.04 4.11 -4.02
CA THR A 212 6.76 3.92 -5.29
C THR A 212 6.25 4.87 -6.35
N ALA A 213 4.94 5.11 -6.42
CA ALA A 213 4.34 5.90 -7.50
C ALA A 213 4.92 7.34 -7.62
N PRO A 214 5.24 8.08 -6.54
CA PRO A 214 5.86 9.40 -6.66
C PRO A 214 7.27 9.36 -7.26
N THR A 215 8.05 8.29 -7.03
CA THR A 215 9.40 8.18 -7.60
C THR A 215 9.34 7.88 -9.10
N VAL A 216 8.32 7.12 -9.53
CA VAL A 216 8.01 6.91 -10.95
C VAL A 216 7.53 8.21 -11.60
N ALA A 217 6.64 8.97 -10.95
CA ALA A 217 6.22 10.29 -11.41
C ALA A 217 7.42 11.25 -11.58
N ALA A 218 8.32 11.31 -10.59
CA ALA A 218 9.54 12.09 -10.69
C ALA A 218 10.42 11.66 -11.88
N THR A 219 10.56 10.35 -12.11
CA THR A 219 11.30 9.81 -13.25
C THR A 219 10.69 10.22 -14.59
N VAL A 220 9.36 10.24 -14.69
CA VAL A 220 8.64 10.74 -15.87
C VAL A 220 8.90 12.23 -16.11
N LEU A 221 8.90 13.05 -15.04
CA LEU A 221 9.24 14.47 -15.14
C LEU A 221 10.67 14.67 -15.65
N MET A 222 11.63 13.88 -15.14
CA MET A 222 13.02 13.90 -15.62
C MET A 222 13.12 13.48 -17.09
N ALA A 223 12.41 12.43 -17.50
CA ALA A 223 12.38 11.99 -18.90
C ALA A 223 11.87 13.09 -19.83
N ARG A 224 10.85 13.84 -19.40
CA ARG A 224 10.30 14.98 -20.14
C ARG A 224 11.31 16.12 -20.24
N GLU A 225 11.96 16.47 -19.15
CA GLU A 225 12.99 17.52 -19.11
C GLU A 225 14.19 17.20 -20.02
N GLN A 226 14.60 15.93 -20.04
CA GLN A 226 15.68 15.43 -20.90
C GLN A 226 15.24 15.21 -22.36
N GLY A 227 13.95 15.35 -22.68
CA GLY A 227 13.41 15.11 -24.01
C GLY A 227 13.51 13.64 -24.46
N LEU A 228 13.59 12.68 -23.54
CA LEU A 228 13.67 11.26 -23.83
C LEU A 228 12.32 10.73 -24.33
N LYS A 229 12.26 10.44 -25.63
CA LYS A 229 11.04 10.01 -26.30
C LYS A 229 10.81 8.51 -26.27
N ASN A 230 11.79 7.70 -25.87
CA ASN A 230 11.71 6.24 -25.91
C ASN A 230 11.48 5.60 -24.54
N PHE A 231 11.30 6.40 -23.48
CA PHE A 231 10.91 5.91 -22.17
C PHE A 231 9.38 5.93 -22.00
N CYS A 232 8.81 4.83 -21.53
CA CYS A 232 7.40 4.71 -21.17
C CYS A 232 7.24 3.99 -19.83
N VAL A 233 6.09 4.15 -19.20
CA VAL A 233 5.67 3.38 -18.02
C VAL A 233 4.35 2.70 -18.33
N LEU A 234 4.26 1.40 -18.02
CA LEU A 234 2.98 0.71 -17.93
C LEU A 234 2.47 0.84 -16.50
N SER A 235 1.60 1.82 -16.26
CA SER A 235 1.14 2.15 -14.90
C SER A 235 0.03 1.20 -14.42
N PHE A 236 0.38 0.33 -13.47
CA PHE A 236 -0.54 -0.45 -12.65
C PHE A 236 -0.30 -0.18 -11.16
N HIS A 237 0.12 1.04 -10.84
CA HIS A 237 0.20 1.55 -9.48
C HIS A 237 -1.18 1.53 -8.82
N LYS A 238 -1.18 1.32 -7.52
CA LYS A 238 -2.37 1.05 -6.72
C LYS A 238 -2.37 1.93 -5.46
N LEU A 239 -3.56 2.22 -4.94
CA LEU A 239 -3.77 3.08 -3.77
C LEU A 239 -4.30 2.27 -2.60
N VAL A 240 -3.68 2.42 -1.42
CA VAL A 240 -4.04 1.68 -0.21
C VAL A 240 -5.37 2.13 0.39
N PRO A 241 -5.68 3.44 0.54
CA PRO A 241 -6.94 3.85 1.17
C PRO A 241 -8.21 3.29 0.49
N PRO A 242 -8.34 3.30 -0.85
CA PRO A 242 -9.47 2.65 -1.52
C PRO A 242 -9.55 1.14 -1.27
N ALA A 243 -8.39 0.45 -1.16
CA ALA A 243 -8.35 -0.97 -0.84
C ALA A 243 -8.83 -1.26 0.59
N LEU A 244 -8.44 -0.44 1.57
CA LEU A 244 -8.95 -0.52 2.95
C LEU A 244 -10.47 -0.36 3.00
N ARG A 245 -11.01 0.61 2.26
CA ARG A 245 -12.46 0.80 2.14
C ARG A 245 -13.16 -0.41 1.52
N ALA A 246 -12.58 -1.01 0.48
CA ALA A 246 -13.14 -2.21 -0.14
C ALA A 246 -13.15 -3.40 0.81
N LEU A 247 -12.11 -3.57 1.64
CA LEU A 247 -12.06 -4.60 2.67
C LEU A 247 -13.12 -4.37 3.74
N LEU A 248 -13.27 -3.14 4.22
CA LEU A 248 -14.27 -2.79 5.23
C LEU A 248 -15.72 -2.91 4.73
N ALA A 249 -15.94 -2.77 3.42
CA ALA A 249 -17.24 -2.95 2.79
C ALA A 249 -17.58 -4.41 2.44
N ASP A 250 -16.61 -5.33 2.44
CA ASP A 250 -16.84 -6.76 2.21
C ASP A 250 -17.40 -7.40 3.50
N PRO A 251 -18.67 -7.87 3.53
CA PRO A 251 -19.28 -8.43 4.73
C PRO A 251 -18.62 -9.72 5.23
N ASP A 252 -17.87 -10.41 4.36
CA ASP A 252 -17.10 -11.59 4.73
C ASP A 252 -15.69 -11.23 5.25
N CYS A 253 -15.27 -9.97 5.10
CA CYS A 253 -13.99 -9.49 5.57
C CYS A 253 -14.11 -9.05 7.02
N ALA A 254 -13.57 -9.88 7.89
CA ALA A 254 -13.91 -9.84 9.30
C ALA A 254 -12.70 -9.29 10.08
N VAL A 255 -12.44 -8.00 9.89
CA VAL A 255 -11.32 -7.24 10.47
C VAL A 255 -11.82 -6.34 11.60
N ASP A 256 -11.12 -6.33 12.72
CA ASP A 256 -11.46 -5.52 13.90
C ASP A 256 -10.58 -4.28 14.05
N ALA A 257 -9.41 -4.23 13.41
CA ALA A 257 -8.48 -3.10 13.44
C ALA A 257 -7.43 -3.24 12.31
N PHE A 258 -6.85 -2.11 11.89
CA PHE A 258 -5.77 -2.08 10.91
C PHE A 258 -4.43 -1.63 11.51
N LEU A 259 -3.38 -2.39 11.23
CA LEU A 259 -2.00 -1.92 11.31
C LEU A 259 -1.68 -1.27 9.96
N LEU A 260 -1.71 0.06 9.93
CA LEU A 260 -1.58 0.85 8.71
C LEU A 260 -0.10 0.92 8.28
N PRO A 261 0.17 0.90 6.95
CA PRO A 261 1.52 0.83 6.41
C PRO A 261 2.36 2.06 6.77
N GLY A 262 3.45 1.84 7.52
CA GLY A 262 4.35 2.92 7.94
C GLY A 262 4.93 3.69 6.76
N HIS A 263 5.53 3.01 5.78
CA HIS A 263 6.15 3.67 4.62
C HIS A 263 5.15 4.38 3.71
N VAL A 264 3.98 3.81 3.45
CA VAL A 264 2.93 4.51 2.67
C VAL A 264 2.48 5.77 3.40
N SER A 265 2.38 5.70 4.72
CA SER A 265 1.99 6.83 5.54
C SER A 265 3.04 7.94 5.59
N THR A 266 4.33 7.68 5.30
CA THR A 266 5.31 8.79 5.15
C THR A 266 4.96 9.69 3.97
N ILE A 267 4.23 9.18 2.98
CA ILE A 267 3.76 9.92 1.81
C ILE A 267 2.39 10.53 2.07
N LEU A 268 1.45 9.72 2.56
CA LEU A 268 0.05 10.11 2.71
C LEU A 268 -0.25 10.93 3.98
N GLY A 269 0.47 10.70 5.07
CA GLY A 269 0.11 11.18 6.39
C GLY A 269 -1.10 10.43 6.96
N VAL A 270 -1.80 11.08 7.88
CA VAL A 270 -2.94 10.49 8.62
C VAL A 270 -4.26 10.66 7.87
N GLU A 271 -4.46 11.82 7.23
CA GLU A 271 -5.74 12.26 6.68
C GLU A 271 -6.42 11.20 5.78
N PRO A 272 -5.73 10.57 4.81
CA PRO A 272 -6.39 9.67 3.87
C PRO A 272 -6.96 8.39 4.51
N TYR A 273 -6.58 8.07 5.75
CA TYR A 273 -7.08 6.91 6.48
C TYR A 273 -8.24 7.22 7.42
N ARG A 274 -8.58 8.50 7.66
CA ARG A 274 -9.56 8.90 8.68
C ARG A 274 -10.90 8.19 8.58
N PHE A 275 -11.36 7.95 7.36
CA PHE A 275 -12.61 7.23 7.09
C PHE A 275 -12.69 5.85 7.77
N VAL A 276 -11.56 5.17 8.01
CA VAL A 276 -11.52 3.86 8.69
C VAL A 276 -12.08 3.98 10.12
N ALA A 277 -11.77 5.08 10.81
CA ALA A 277 -12.31 5.38 12.12
C ALA A 277 -13.68 6.06 12.03
N ASP A 278 -13.79 7.13 11.23
CA ASP A 278 -14.96 8.01 11.25
C ASP A 278 -16.22 7.37 10.64
N GLU A 279 -16.06 6.57 9.58
CA GLU A 279 -17.18 5.96 8.89
C GLU A 279 -17.40 4.50 9.33
N PHE A 280 -16.30 3.75 9.48
CA PHE A 280 -16.34 2.31 9.77
C PHE A 280 -16.10 1.95 11.24
N HIS A 281 -15.87 2.95 12.11
CA HIS A 281 -15.70 2.73 13.56
C HIS A 281 -14.64 1.66 13.86
N THR A 282 -13.54 1.67 13.09
CA THR A 282 -12.47 0.69 13.16
C THR A 282 -11.17 1.39 13.54
N PRO A 283 -10.41 0.91 14.55
CA PRO A 283 -9.09 1.44 14.86
C PRO A 283 -8.12 1.28 13.69
N GLY A 284 -7.33 2.31 13.39
CA GLY A 284 -6.24 2.26 12.43
C GLY A 284 -4.98 2.87 13.00
N ILE A 285 -3.91 2.09 13.14
CA ILE A 285 -2.68 2.58 13.79
C ILE A 285 -1.54 2.56 12.77
N ILE A 286 -0.96 3.72 12.48
CA ILE A 286 0.27 3.83 11.68
C ILE A 286 1.45 3.48 12.60
N ALA A 287 2.17 2.42 12.26
CA ALA A 287 3.25 1.89 13.08
C ALA A 287 4.54 1.68 12.29
N GLY A 288 5.66 1.69 13.01
CA GLY A 288 6.95 1.23 12.51
C GLY A 288 7.01 -0.30 12.42
N PHE A 289 8.18 -0.84 12.11
CA PHE A 289 8.37 -2.26 11.79
C PHE A 289 9.05 -3.04 12.91
N ASP A 290 9.45 -2.38 13.99
CA ASP A 290 10.08 -3.06 15.12
C ASP A 290 9.02 -3.72 16.01
N PRO A 291 9.35 -4.82 16.73
CA PRO A 291 8.36 -5.54 17.56
C PRO A 291 7.65 -4.65 18.58
N VAL A 292 8.37 -3.71 19.21
CA VAL A 292 7.81 -2.76 20.16
C VAL A 292 6.77 -1.85 19.50
N ASP A 293 7.01 -1.36 18.28
CA ASP A 293 6.04 -0.52 17.56
C ASP A 293 4.73 -1.28 17.33
N ILE A 294 4.86 -2.53 16.88
CA ILE A 294 3.71 -3.37 16.54
C ILE A 294 2.92 -3.73 17.81
N LEU A 295 3.60 -4.14 18.89
CA LEU A 295 2.95 -4.45 20.17
C LEU A 295 2.25 -3.23 20.78
N GLN A 296 2.87 -2.05 20.70
CA GLN A 296 2.25 -0.81 21.15
C GLN A 296 1.01 -0.48 20.31
N ALA A 297 1.06 -0.66 18.99
CA ALA A 297 -0.09 -0.47 18.13
C ALA A 297 -1.24 -1.41 18.51
N LEU A 298 -0.96 -2.69 18.79
CA LEU A 298 -1.98 -3.65 19.25
C LEU A 298 -2.64 -3.22 20.56
N LEU A 299 -1.88 -2.70 21.53
CA LEU A 299 -2.43 -2.18 22.78
C LEU A 299 -3.38 -1.00 22.55
N ILE A 300 -3.00 -0.06 21.67
CA ILE A 300 -3.85 1.08 21.30
C ILE A 300 -5.14 0.58 20.63
N MET A 301 -5.06 -0.43 19.76
CA MET A 301 -6.25 -1.04 19.14
C MET A 301 -7.19 -1.64 20.20
N VAL A 302 -6.65 -2.36 21.19
CA VAL A 302 -7.44 -2.93 22.30
C VAL A 302 -8.11 -1.81 23.10
N GLU A 303 -7.37 -0.76 23.44
CA GLU A 303 -7.90 0.37 24.21
C GLU A 303 -9.02 1.12 23.47
N GLN A 304 -8.86 1.41 22.18
CA GLN A 304 -9.91 2.03 21.37
C GLN A 304 -11.17 1.16 21.29
N ARG A 305 -11.02 -0.17 21.12
CA ARG A 305 -12.17 -1.09 21.07
C ARG A 305 -12.89 -1.21 22.42
N LYS A 306 -12.16 -1.12 23.54
CA LYS A 306 -12.74 -1.11 24.90
C LYS A 306 -13.54 0.16 25.17
N SER A 307 -12.98 1.30 24.80
CA SER A 307 -13.57 2.62 25.03
C SER A 307 -14.66 2.99 24.02
N GLY A 308 -14.70 2.33 22.86
CA GLY A 308 -15.56 2.72 21.73
C GLY A 308 -15.15 4.04 21.08
N GLN A 309 -13.94 4.55 21.40
CA GLN A 309 -13.38 5.77 20.82
C GLN A 309 -12.40 5.39 19.72
N PHE A 310 -12.86 5.48 18.48
CA PHE A 310 -12.08 5.09 17.31
C PHE A 310 -11.35 6.29 16.72
N ALA A 311 -10.06 6.11 16.44
CA ALA A 311 -9.23 7.14 15.83
C ALA A 311 -8.10 6.52 15.02
N ILE A 312 -7.63 7.26 14.01
CA ILE A 312 -6.36 6.97 13.37
C ILE A 312 -5.23 7.54 14.21
N VAL A 313 -4.34 6.69 14.69
CA VAL A 313 -3.20 7.12 15.52
C VAL A 313 -1.90 6.94 14.77
N ASN A 314 -1.13 8.02 14.68
CA ASN A 314 0.25 7.97 14.24
C ASN A 314 1.17 7.59 15.41
N SER A 315 1.52 6.30 15.50
CA SER A 315 2.51 5.79 16.45
C SER A 315 3.92 5.74 15.86
N TYR A 316 4.09 6.11 14.58
CA TYR A 316 5.38 6.10 13.88
C TYR A 316 5.94 7.51 13.63
N ARG A 317 5.75 8.42 14.59
CA ARG A 317 6.12 9.85 14.50
C ARG A 317 7.60 10.13 14.23
N ARG A 318 8.48 9.15 14.44
CA ARG A 318 9.90 9.26 14.08
C ARG A 318 10.16 9.28 12.58
N ALA A 319 9.21 8.82 11.76
CA ALA A 319 9.32 8.75 10.31
C ALA A 319 8.11 9.32 9.56
N VAL A 320 6.94 9.38 10.20
CA VAL A 320 5.68 9.82 9.60
C VAL A 320 5.26 11.15 10.22
N ASP A 321 5.22 12.19 9.39
CA ASP A 321 4.52 13.44 9.71
C ASP A 321 3.01 13.24 9.51
N ASP A 322 2.18 13.88 10.34
CA ASP A 322 0.72 13.75 10.25
C ASP A 322 0.18 14.28 8.92
N ALA A 323 0.84 15.28 8.31
CA ALA A 323 0.55 15.79 6.97
C ALA A 323 1.20 14.97 5.84
N GLY A 324 2.00 13.95 6.17
CA GLY A 324 2.74 13.15 5.19
C GLY A 324 3.78 13.97 4.43
N ASN A 325 3.99 13.64 3.15
CA ASN A 325 4.93 14.35 2.29
C ASN A 325 4.17 15.15 1.22
N PRO A 326 3.92 16.45 1.42
CA PRO A 326 3.15 17.27 0.47
C PRO A 326 3.83 17.35 -0.90
N ARG A 327 5.17 17.39 -0.96
CA ARG A 327 5.91 17.46 -2.22
C ARG A 327 5.81 16.17 -3.03
N ALA A 328 5.88 15.01 -2.38
CA ALA A 328 5.71 13.73 -3.06
C ALA A 328 4.29 13.58 -3.62
N ARG A 329 3.28 14.04 -2.87
CA ARG A 329 1.88 14.07 -3.33
C ARG A 329 1.70 15.00 -4.51
N GLU A 330 2.26 16.21 -4.47
CA GLU A 330 2.22 17.14 -5.59
C GLU A 330 2.84 16.57 -6.87
N ILE A 331 4.01 15.92 -6.76
CA ILE A 331 4.67 15.24 -7.89
C ILE A 331 3.78 14.13 -8.45
N LEU A 332 3.20 13.31 -7.58
CA LEU A 332 2.29 12.24 -7.96
C LEU A 332 1.07 12.79 -8.70
N ASP A 333 0.41 13.79 -8.11
CA ASP A 333 -0.80 14.43 -8.63
C ASP A 333 -0.55 15.21 -9.91
N THR A 334 0.68 15.65 -10.16
CA THR A 334 1.07 16.29 -11.42
C THR A 334 1.03 15.30 -12.59
N VAL A 335 1.53 14.07 -12.39
CA VAL A 335 1.73 13.09 -13.46
C VAL A 335 0.55 12.15 -13.62
N PHE A 336 -0.05 11.75 -12.51
CA PHE A 336 -1.08 10.73 -12.45
C PHE A 336 -2.42 11.29 -11.96
N GLN A 337 -3.48 10.54 -12.24
CA GLN A 337 -4.80 10.73 -11.67
C GLN A 337 -5.41 9.39 -11.26
N PRO A 338 -6.27 9.34 -10.22
CA PRO A 338 -6.96 8.13 -9.83
C PRO A 338 -7.85 7.56 -10.94
N ALA A 339 -7.91 6.24 -11.03
CA ALA A 339 -8.84 5.50 -11.88
C ALA A 339 -9.20 4.16 -11.24
N ASP A 340 -10.17 3.46 -11.81
CA ASP A 340 -10.50 2.11 -11.37
C ASP A 340 -9.36 1.14 -11.71
N ALA A 341 -9.05 0.23 -10.79
CA ALA A 341 -8.02 -0.78 -11.00
C ALA A 341 -8.44 -2.16 -10.56
N LEU A 342 -7.84 -3.17 -11.19
CA LEU A 342 -8.01 -4.57 -10.84
C LEU A 342 -7.01 -4.95 -9.74
N TRP A 343 -7.51 -5.59 -8.69
CA TRP A 343 -6.73 -6.14 -7.59
C TRP A 343 -6.90 -7.64 -7.56
N ARG A 344 -5.80 -8.38 -7.66
CA ARG A 344 -5.84 -9.84 -7.69
C ARG A 344 -6.58 -10.41 -6.48
N GLY A 345 -7.59 -11.25 -6.75
CA GLY A 345 -8.37 -11.91 -5.71
C GLY A 345 -9.37 -11.02 -4.94
N ILE A 346 -9.41 -9.73 -5.24
CA ILE A 346 -10.38 -8.77 -4.70
C ILE A 346 -11.35 -8.32 -5.80
N GLY A 347 -10.85 -8.02 -7.00
CA GLY A 347 -11.63 -7.57 -8.14
C GLY A 347 -11.34 -6.12 -8.50
N CYS A 348 -12.25 -5.49 -9.23
CA CYS A 348 -12.14 -4.07 -9.56
C CYS A 348 -12.48 -3.22 -8.33
N ILE A 349 -11.57 -2.33 -7.94
CA ILE A 349 -11.78 -1.38 -6.85
C ILE A 349 -11.82 0.04 -7.45
N PRO A 350 -12.94 0.77 -7.31
CA PRO A 350 -13.06 2.11 -7.88
C PRO A 350 -12.01 3.10 -7.34
N GLY A 351 -11.47 3.92 -8.23
CA GLY A 351 -10.49 4.97 -7.87
C GLY A 351 -9.23 4.47 -7.16
N SER A 352 -8.89 3.19 -7.28
CA SER A 352 -7.77 2.56 -6.56
C SER A 352 -6.48 2.41 -7.38
N GLY A 353 -6.50 2.79 -8.65
CA GLY A 353 -5.35 2.78 -9.54
C GLY A 353 -4.89 4.18 -9.89
N LEU A 354 -3.73 4.26 -10.54
CA LEU A 354 -3.22 5.50 -11.11
C LEU A 354 -2.99 5.35 -12.60
N VAL A 355 -3.57 6.27 -13.37
CA VAL A 355 -3.35 6.40 -14.82
C VAL A 355 -2.72 7.75 -15.12
N PHE A 356 -2.04 7.86 -16.26
CA PHE A 356 -1.44 9.12 -16.67
C PHE A 356 -2.50 10.19 -16.91
N ARG A 357 -2.19 11.42 -16.53
CA ARG A 357 -2.94 12.58 -17.01
C ARG A 357 -2.71 12.81 -18.50
N PRO A 358 -3.65 13.45 -19.22
CA PRO A 358 -3.52 13.68 -20.67
C PRO A 358 -2.21 14.37 -21.08
N GLU A 359 -1.69 15.29 -20.26
CA GLU A 359 -0.45 16.04 -20.52
C GLU A 359 0.80 15.15 -20.51
N PHE A 360 0.69 13.93 -19.97
CA PHE A 360 1.77 12.95 -19.87
C PHE A 360 1.51 11.70 -20.72
N ALA A 361 0.51 11.71 -21.61
CA ALA A 361 0.12 10.56 -22.43
C ALA A 361 1.26 9.96 -23.26
N GLN A 362 2.29 10.74 -23.62
CA GLN A 362 3.47 10.24 -24.35
C GLN A 362 4.30 9.19 -23.57
N PHE A 363 4.16 9.16 -22.24
CA PHE A 363 4.82 8.20 -21.35
C PHE A 363 3.94 7.00 -21.01
N ASP A 364 2.65 7.01 -21.37
CA ASP A 364 1.74 5.91 -21.12
C ASP A 364 1.97 4.77 -22.11
N ALA A 365 2.61 3.69 -21.66
CA ALA A 365 2.86 2.51 -22.48
C ALA A 365 1.57 1.83 -22.94
N MET A 366 0.49 1.89 -22.14
CA MET A 366 -0.79 1.27 -22.45
C MET A 366 -1.36 1.86 -23.74
N ALA A 367 -1.48 3.19 -23.78
CA ALA A 367 -1.98 3.92 -24.94
C ALA A 367 -0.99 3.88 -26.12
N ARG A 368 0.29 4.18 -25.87
CA ARG A 368 1.30 4.35 -26.92
C ARG A 368 1.61 3.06 -27.68
N LEU A 369 1.56 1.92 -27.00
CA LEU A 369 1.85 0.61 -27.60
C LEU A 369 0.59 -0.17 -27.95
N GLY A 370 -0.60 0.42 -27.79
CA GLY A 370 -1.89 -0.20 -28.11
C GLY A 370 -2.12 -1.49 -27.33
N LEU A 371 -1.74 -1.51 -26.05
CA LEU A 371 -1.93 -2.68 -25.20
C LEU A 371 -3.38 -2.82 -24.78
N THR A 372 -3.76 -4.03 -24.40
CA THR A 372 -5.08 -4.31 -23.84
C THR A 372 -4.95 -5.06 -22.51
N LEU A 373 -5.94 -4.93 -21.65
CA LEU A 373 -6.09 -5.74 -20.43
C LEU A 373 -7.10 -6.85 -20.74
N PRO A 374 -6.65 -8.00 -21.28
CA PRO A 374 -7.55 -9.08 -21.61
C PRO A 374 -8.14 -9.66 -20.33
N GLU A 375 -9.39 -10.10 -20.39
CA GLU A 375 -9.97 -10.86 -19.29
C GLU A 375 -9.15 -12.14 -19.09
N ALA A 376 -8.66 -12.33 -17.87
CA ALA A 376 -7.84 -13.46 -17.53
C ALA A 376 -8.50 -14.24 -16.39
N LYS A 377 -8.53 -15.57 -16.54
CA LYS A 377 -9.10 -16.44 -15.52
C LYS A 377 -8.18 -16.48 -14.29
N PRO A 378 -8.74 -16.46 -13.07
CA PRO A 378 -7.96 -16.71 -11.86
C PRO A 378 -7.23 -18.05 -11.91
N ILE A 379 -6.10 -18.14 -11.22
CA ILE A 379 -5.34 -19.39 -11.13
C ILE A 379 -6.13 -20.43 -10.35
N ALA A 380 -6.38 -21.59 -10.98
CA ALA A 380 -7.15 -22.67 -10.38
C ALA A 380 -6.54 -23.13 -9.04
N GLY A 381 -7.38 -23.24 -8.02
CA GLY A 381 -7.01 -23.67 -6.67
C GLY A 381 -6.23 -22.65 -5.83
N CYS A 382 -5.70 -21.58 -6.42
CA CYS A 382 -5.00 -20.54 -5.68
C CYS A 382 -5.97 -19.76 -4.78
N LYS A 383 -5.61 -19.61 -3.50
CA LYS A 383 -6.41 -18.90 -2.49
C LYS A 383 -5.80 -17.57 -2.02
N CYS A 384 -4.91 -16.98 -2.82
CA CYS A 384 -4.31 -15.68 -2.50
C CYS A 384 -5.35 -14.60 -2.20
N GLY A 385 -6.45 -14.53 -2.95
CA GLY A 385 -7.52 -13.56 -2.68
C GLY A 385 -8.17 -13.72 -1.30
N ASP A 386 -8.43 -14.95 -0.89
CA ASP A 386 -9.02 -15.24 0.43
C ASP A 386 -8.01 -14.94 1.56
N VAL A 387 -6.73 -15.19 1.34
CA VAL A 387 -5.65 -14.81 2.26
C VAL A 387 -5.55 -13.29 2.39
N LEU A 388 -5.46 -12.56 1.28
CA LEU A 388 -5.30 -11.09 1.27
C LEU A 388 -6.54 -10.33 1.77
N LYS A 389 -7.71 -10.99 1.80
CA LYS A 389 -8.92 -10.46 2.45
C LYS A 389 -9.06 -10.90 3.91
N GLY A 390 -8.06 -11.58 4.47
CA GLY A 390 -8.08 -12.10 5.84
C GLY A 390 -9.12 -13.20 6.10
N LYS A 391 -9.72 -13.79 5.06
CA LYS A 391 -10.72 -14.86 5.18
C LYS A 391 -10.11 -16.19 5.61
N MET A 392 -8.83 -16.40 5.32
CA MET A 392 -8.09 -17.60 5.73
C MET A 392 -6.60 -17.33 5.93
N GLN A 393 -5.90 -18.21 6.67
CA GLN A 393 -4.44 -18.15 6.79
C GLN A 393 -3.78 -18.85 5.58
N PRO A 394 -2.51 -18.52 5.26
CA PRO A 394 -1.76 -19.24 4.23
C PRO A 394 -1.72 -20.77 4.47
N SER A 395 -1.58 -21.21 5.71
CA SER A 395 -1.57 -22.63 6.10
C SER A 395 -2.86 -23.38 5.77
N ASP A 396 -3.98 -22.67 5.69
CA ASP A 396 -5.29 -23.25 5.41
C ASP A 396 -5.50 -23.49 3.90
N CYS A 397 -4.61 -22.93 3.05
CA CYS A 397 -4.70 -23.08 1.61
C CYS A 397 -4.31 -24.51 1.19
N PRO A 398 -5.13 -25.21 0.39
CA PRO A 398 -4.87 -26.61 0.03
C PRO A 398 -3.59 -26.80 -0.79
N LEU A 399 -3.09 -25.74 -1.43
CA LEU A 399 -1.87 -25.77 -2.23
C LEU A 399 -0.60 -25.41 -1.43
N PHE A 400 -0.76 -24.75 -0.27
CA PHE A 400 0.35 -24.21 0.51
C PHE A 400 1.30 -25.32 0.98
N ALA A 401 2.61 -25.08 0.83
CA ALA A 401 3.69 -26.01 1.16
C ALA A 401 3.60 -27.39 0.48
N LYS A 402 2.72 -27.55 -0.51
CA LYS A 402 2.54 -28.76 -1.31
C LYS A 402 2.86 -28.44 -2.76
N ALA A 403 1.83 -28.14 -3.56
CA ALA A 403 1.99 -27.75 -4.95
C ALA A 403 2.54 -26.33 -5.12
N CYS A 404 2.34 -25.46 -4.11
CA CYS A 404 2.79 -24.07 -4.09
C CYS A 404 3.91 -23.89 -3.05
N THR A 405 5.13 -23.68 -3.53
CA THR A 405 6.35 -23.44 -2.72
C THR A 405 7.14 -22.27 -3.31
N PRO A 406 8.12 -21.68 -2.60
CA PRO A 406 8.97 -20.62 -3.18
C PRO A 406 9.72 -21.06 -4.44
N ALA A 407 10.09 -22.34 -4.53
CA ALA A 407 10.73 -22.92 -5.71
C ALA A 407 9.76 -23.11 -6.88
N LYS A 408 8.50 -23.46 -6.59
CA LYS A 408 7.42 -23.64 -7.57
C LYS A 408 6.17 -22.87 -7.14
N PRO A 409 6.16 -21.54 -7.29
CA PRO A 409 5.05 -20.72 -6.81
C PRO A 409 3.85 -20.85 -7.75
N VAL A 410 2.68 -21.18 -7.20
CA VAL A 410 1.42 -21.22 -7.95
C VAL A 410 0.74 -19.84 -7.96
N GLY A 411 0.87 -19.08 -6.88
CA GLY A 411 0.26 -17.75 -6.73
C GLY A 411 1.30 -16.71 -6.35
N PRO A 412 1.01 -15.41 -6.55
CA PRO A 412 1.99 -14.34 -6.38
C PRO A 412 2.36 -14.10 -4.91
N CYS A 413 1.48 -14.43 -3.95
CA CYS A 413 1.83 -14.35 -2.53
C CYS A 413 2.96 -15.31 -2.13
N MET A 414 3.29 -16.31 -2.96
CA MET A 414 4.46 -17.19 -2.78
C MET A 414 5.68 -16.73 -3.60
N VAL A 415 5.51 -15.77 -4.50
CA VAL A 415 6.59 -15.22 -5.35
C VAL A 415 7.32 -14.08 -4.66
N SER A 416 6.56 -13.11 -4.13
CA SER A 416 7.13 -11.92 -3.50
C SER A 416 7.68 -12.25 -2.12
N THR A 417 8.83 -11.67 -1.78
CA THR A 417 9.42 -11.74 -0.43
C THR A 417 8.55 -11.04 0.62
N GLU A 418 7.73 -10.09 0.19
CA GLU A 418 6.73 -9.39 0.98
C GLU A 418 5.37 -10.10 0.99
N GLY A 419 5.25 -11.22 0.26
CA GLY A 419 4.02 -11.98 0.18
C GLY A 419 3.74 -12.80 1.42
N SER A 420 2.49 -12.77 1.89
CA SER A 420 2.09 -13.46 3.13
C SER A 420 2.30 -14.96 3.09
N CYS A 421 2.14 -15.62 1.93
CA CYS A 421 2.42 -17.05 1.81
C CYS A 421 3.92 -17.34 1.85
N ALA A 422 4.76 -16.55 1.16
CA ALA A 422 6.20 -16.72 1.20
C ALA A 422 6.76 -16.49 2.60
N ALA A 423 6.31 -15.43 3.30
CA ALA A 423 6.67 -15.17 4.68
C ALA A 423 6.24 -16.32 5.60
N TYR A 424 4.99 -16.79 5.49
CA TYR A 424 4.52 -17.92 6.29
C TYR A 424 5.36 -19.18 6.05
N PHE A 425 5.68 -19.49 4.79
CA PHE A 425 6.48 -20.66 4.44
C PHE A 425 7.88 -20.58 5.06
N LYS A 426 8.58 -19.46 4.85
CA LYS A 426 9.95 -19.24 5.35
C LYS A 426 10.06 -19.36 6.87
N TYR A 427 9.11 -18.80 7.60
CA TYR A 427 9.23 -18.67 9.07
C TYR A 427 8.44 -19.72 9.86
N HIS A 428 7.68 -20.63 9.22
CA HIS A 428 6.92 -21.68 9.92
C HIS A 428 7.13 -23.09 9.35
N VAL A 429 7.66 -23.23 8.13
CA VAL A 429 7.91 -24.55 7.49
C VAL A 429 9.40 -24.83 7.37
N GLU A 430 10.20 -23.81 7.03
CA GLU A 430 11.66 -23.92 6.95
C GLU A 430 12.38 -23.57 8.27
N ALA A 431 11.66 -23.00 9.25
CA ALA A 431 12.17 -22.66 10.58
C ALA A 431 11.82 -23.78 11.57
#